data_AF-A0A1H6CF42-F1
#
_entry.id   AF-A0A1H6CF42-F1
#
_cell.length_a   1.000
_cell.length_b   1.000
_cell.length_c   1.000
_cell.angle_alpha   90.00
_cell.angle_beta   90.00
_cell.angle_gamma   90.00
#
_symmetry.space_group_name_H-M   'P 1'
#
loop_
_entity.id
_entity.type
_entity.pdbx_description
1 polymer ?
#
loop_
_entity_poly.entity_id
_entity_poly.type
_entity_poly.pdbx_seq_one_letter_code
_entity_poly.pdbx_strand_id
1 'polypeptide(L)'
;MHPTANGAAAKRKPPRVLRWIVLLVLVWLVTAGYFLVSTEMTIWARVFGSGEATADPVAQVELERGRPFGLAAHRDEYVKCRVTPESGEPRELVPDRPANSFRSSRLPAPEPAWFAGRAEISCTGPTTVLLPDRYDKTGLNVLFVLMSAASLMIVVVFVQIVRRVRFSNAAVRND
;
A
#
# COMPACT_ATOMS: atom_id res chain seq x y z
N MET A 1 39.63 54.60 -23.64
CA MET A 1 39.09 54.32 -22.29
C MET A 1 37.83 53.50 -22.43
N HIS A 2 37.93 52.18 -22.28
CA HIS A 2 36.77 51.28 -22.21
C HIS A 2 36.44 51.03 -20.74
N PRO A 3 35.21 51.28 -20.27
CA PRO A 3 34.79 50.74 -19.00
C PRO A 3 34.44 49.26 -19.22
N THR A 4 35.28 48.38 -18.70
CA THR A 4 35.02 46.95 -18.56
C THR A 4 33.89 46.75 -17.57
N ALA A 5 32.69 46.44 -18.07
CA ALA A 5 31.55 46.00 -17.27
C ALA A 5 31.75 44.53 -16.81
N ASN A 6 32.81 44.28 -16.04
CA ASN A 6 32.99 43.03 -15.29
C ASN A 6 32.42 43.20 -13.88
N GLY A 7 31.15 43.62 -13.83
CA GLY A 7 30.37 43.71 -12.59
C GLY A 7 29.76 42.35 -12.30
N ALA A 8 30.49 41.55 -11.52
CA ALA A 8 30.01 40.44 -10.70
C ALA A 8 28.82 39.66 -11.28
N ALA A 9 29.08 38.43 -11.75
CA ALA A 9 28.07 37.37 -11.70
C ALA A 9 27.59 37.26 -10.25
N ALA A 10 26.59 38.05 -9.90
CA ALA A 10 26.01 38.09 -8.59
C ALA A 10 25.60 36.65 -8.31
N LYS A 11 26.26 36.02 -7.33
CA LYS A 11 25.83 34.75 -6.75
C LYS A 11 24.43 34.98 -6.19
N ARG A 12 23.42 34.93 -7.06
CA ARG A 12 22.01 34.99 -6.69
C ARG A 12 21.81 33.78 -5.81
N LYS A 13 21.68 34.00 -4.49
CA LYS A 13 21.27 32.96 -3.54
C LYS A 13 20.15 32.17 -4.21
N PRO A 14 20.24 30.84 -4.32
CA PRO A 14 19.22 30.06 -4.98
C PRO A 14 17.88 30.43 -4.34
N PRO A 15 16.87 30.83 -5.13
CA PRO A 15 15.62 31.29 -4.58
C PRO A 15 15.07 30.18 -3.69
N ARG A 16 14.62 30.51 -2.48
CA ARG A 16 14.11 29.52 -1.50
C ARG A 16 13.07 28.57 -2.11
N VAL A 17 12.35 29.03 -3.15
CA VAL A 17 11.38 28.26 -3.95
C VAL A 17 12.03 27.10 -4.73
N LEU A 18 13.23 27.25 -5.27
CA LEU A 18 13.94 26.19 -6.01
C LEU A 18 14.21 24.98 -5.11
N ARG A 19 14.54 25.21 -3.83
CA ARG A 19 14.73 24.13 -2.85
C ARG A 19 13.46 23.31 -2.66
N TRP A 20 12.30 23.96 -2.61
CA TRP A 20 11.01 23.28 -2.47
C TRP A 20 10.58 22.54 -3.75
N ILE A 21 10.89 23.10 -4.92
CA ILE A 21 10.67 22.42 -6.20
C ILE A 21 11.53 21.15 -6.29
N VAL A 22 12.82 21.23 -5.95
CA VAL A 22 13.71 20.07 -5.93
C VAL A 22 13.20 19.00 -4.96
N LEU A 23 12.79 19.39 -3.74
CA LEU A 23 12.20 18.45 -2.79
C LEU A 23 10.90 17.82 -3.31
N LEU A 24 10.02 18.59 -3.96
CA LEU A 24 8.80 18.07 -4.55
C LEU A 24 9.11 17.03 -5.63
N VAL A 25 10.06 17.32 -6.53
CA VAL A 25 10.50 16.38 -7.57
C VAL A 25 11.07 15.11 -6.96
N LEU A 26 11.89 15.22 -5.91
CA LEU A 26 12.44 14.05 -5.21
C LEU A 26 11.33 13.19 -4.58
N VAL A 27 10.34 13.82 -3.92
CA VAL A 27 9.19 13.09 -3.36
C VAL A 27 8.40 12.39 -4.46
N TRP A 28 8.19 13.05 -5.60
CA TRP A 28 7.54 12.44 -6.76
C TRP A 28 8.31 11.24 -7.31
N LEU A 29 9.64 11.35 -7.45
CA LEU A 29 10.48 10.24 -7.91
C LEU A 29 10.43 9.06 -6.96
N VAL A 30 10.52 9.31 -5.64
CA VAL A 30 10.40 8.26 -4.62
C VAL A 30 9.02 7.60 -4.68
N THR A 31 7.96 8.40 -4.84
CA THR A 31 6.59 7.88 -4.90
C THR A 31 6.34 7.06 -6.17
N ALA A 32 6.83 7.52 -7.31
CA ALA A 32 6.74 6.80 -8.59
C ALA A 32 7.56 5.50 -8.56
N GLY A 33 8.79 5.55 -8.04
CA GLY A 33 9.62 4.36 -7.87
C GLY A 33 8.98 3.33 -6.93
N TYR A 34 8.44 3.79 -5.80
CA TYR A 34 7.69 2.94 -4.87
C TYR A 34 6.46 2.31 -5.54
N PHE A 35 5.69 3.10 -6.30
CA PHE A 35 4.52 2.60 -7.01
C PHE A 35 4.90 1.52 -8.02
N LEU A 36 5.95 1.72 -8.83
CA LEU A 36 6.42 0.74 -9.80
C LEU A 36 6.82 -0.58 -9.12
N VAL A 37 7.69 -0.53 -8.12
CA VAL A 37 8.14 -1.71 -7.37
C VAL A 37 6.96 -2.42 -6.70
N SER A 38 6.05 -1.65 -6.08
CA SER A 38 4.87 -2.22 -5.42
C SER A 38 3.91 -2.88 -6.41
N THR A 39 3.67 -2.26 -7.57
CA THR A 39 2.80 -2.86 -8.60
C THR A 39 3.39 -4.15 -9.15
N GLU A 40 4.69 -4.19 -9.44
CA GLU A 40 5.35 -5.41 -9.90
C GLU A 40 5.26 -6.53 -8.85
N MET A 41 5.58 -6.22 -7.58
CA MET A 41 5.46 -7.19 -6.49
C MET A 41 4.03 -7.72 -6.34
N THR A 42 3.03 -6.87 -6.51
CA THR A 42 1.62 -7.29 -6.41
C THR A 42 1.22 -8.20 -7.58
N ILE A 43 1.71 -7.91 -8.79
CA ILE A 43 1.47 -8.74 -9.97
C ILE A 43 2.15 -10.10 -9.81
N TRP A 44 3.43 -10.11 -9.43
CA TRP A 44 4.19 -11.34 -9.18
C TRP A 44 3.58 -12.18 -8.05
N ALA A 45 3.12 -11.54 -6.98
CA ALA A 45 2.46 -12.23 -5.88
C ALA A 45 1.17 -12.95 -6.32
N ARG A 46 0.39 -12.32 -7.22
CA ARG A 46 -0.81 -12.94 -7.79
C ARG A 46 -0.49 -14.07 -8.75
N VAL A 47 0.56 -13.93 -9.57
CA VAL A 47 0.96 -14.96 -10.54
C VAL A 47 1.51 -16.20 -9.86
N PHE A 48 2.27 -16.03 -8.77
CA PHE A 48 2.83 -17.15 -8.01
C PHE A 48 1.91 -17.67 -6.90
N GLY A 49 0.72 -17.08 -6.71
CA GLY A 49 -0.21 -17.49 -5.65
C GLY A 49 0.32 -17.23 -4.23
N SER A 50 1.31 -16.34 -4.05
CA SER A 50 1.84 -16.01 -2.73
C SER A 50 0.78 -15.24 -1.95
N GLY A 51 0.06 -15.93 -1.07
CA GLY A 51 -1.04 -15.35 -0.31
C GLY A 51 -2.34 -16.16 -0.34
N GLU A 52 -2.44 -17.17 -1.22
CA GLU A 52 -3.64 -17.99 -1.38
C GLU A 52 -3.26 -19.46 -1.48
N ALA A 53 -3.89 -20.32 -0.67
CA ALA A 53 -3.79 -21.77 -0.79
C ALA A 53 -5.18 -22.33 -1.09
N THR A 54 -5.31 -23.10 -2.18
CA THR A 54 -6.60 -23.72 -2.53
C THR A 54 -6.80 -24.99 -1.71
N ALA A 55 -7.86 -25.04 -0.91
CA ALA A 55 -8.32 -26.24 -0.23
C ALA A 55 -9.37 -26.93 -1.09
N ASP A 56 -8.94 -27.94 -1.85
CA ASP A 56 -9.83 -28.84 -2.60
C ASP A 56 -9.29 -30.29 -2.54
N PRO A 57 -9.69 -31.12 -1.56
CA PRO A 57 -10.49 -30.83 -0.35
C PRO A 57 -9.66 -30.47 0.89
N VAL A 58 -8.33 -30.56 0.80
CA VAL A 58 -7.39 -30.36 1.92
C VAL A 58 -6.29 -29.39 1.51
N ALA A 59 -5.98 -28.41 2.38
CA ALA A 59 -4.82 -27.54 2.26
C ALA A 59 -3.91 -27.65 3.48
N GLN A 60 -2.61 -27.67 3.27
CA GLN A 60 -1.63 -27.53 4.35
C GLN A 60 -1.14 -26.10 4.40
N VAL A 61 -1.20 -25.49 5.59
CA VAL A 61 -0.74 -24.13 5.82
C VAL A 61 0.17 -24.08 7.04
N GLU A 62 1.16 -23.21 7.03
CA GLU A 62 2.03 -22.94 8.17
C GLU A 62 1.78 -21.52 8.64
N LEU A 63 1.30 -21.36 9.88
CA LEU A 63 0.92 -20.06 10.43
C LEU A 63 1.58 -19.84 11.79
N GLU A 64 1.99 -18.60 12.04
CA GLU A 64 2.42 -18.18 13.37
C GLU A 64 1.19 -17.80 14.21
N ARG A 65 1.29 -17.99 15.53
CA ARG A 65 0.21 -17.65 16.46
C ARG A 65 -0.14 -16.16 16.37
N GLY A 66 -1.42 -15.88 16.24
CA GLY A 66 -1.99 -14.52 16.15
C GLY A 66 -1.93 -13.90 14.76
N ARG A 67 -1.32 -14.55 13.76
CA ARG A 67 -1.34 -14.05 12.38
C ARG A 67 -2.75 -14.13 11.79
N PRO A 68 -3.18 -13.13 11.01
CA PRO A 68 -4.48 -13.15 10.37
C PRO A 68 -4.48 -14.17 9.23
N PHE A 69 -5.52 -14.99 9.16
CA PHE A 69 -5.82 -15.80 7.99
C PHE A 69 -7.32 -15.75 7.70
N GLY A 70 -7.73 -16.18 6.53
CA GLY A 70 -9.14 -16.18 6.15
C GLY A 70 -9.51 -17.40 5.34
N LEU A 71 -10.81 -17.68 5.29
CA LEU A 71 -11.39 -18.73 4.47
C LEU A 71 -12.42 -18.08 3.56
N ALA A 72 -12.26 -18.24 2.25
CA ALA A 72 -13.15 -17.70 1.23
C ALA A 72 -13.78 -18.86 0.44
N ALA A 73 -15.09 -19.06 0.60
CA ALA A 73 -15.83 -20.02 -0.23
C ALA A 73 -16.03 -19.44 -1.64
N HIS A 74 -15.96 -20.29 -2.67
CA HIS A 74 -16.09 -19.86 -4.07
C HIS A 74 -17.55 -19.65 -4.53
N ARG A 75 -18.51 -20.26 -3.81
CA ARG A 75 -19.96 -20.19 -4.08
C ARG A 75 -20.75 -20.12 -2.77
N ASP A 76 -22.04 -19.77 -2.87
CA ASP A 76 -23.03 -19.71 -1.77
C ASP A 76 -23.40 -21.09 -1.18
N GLU A 77 -22.48 -22.05 -1.22
CA GLU A 77 -22.66 -23.34 -0.60
C GLU A 77 -22.37 -23.25 0.90
N TYR A 78 -23.12 -23.99 1.71
CA TYR A 78 -22.87 -24.11 3.15
C TYR A 78 -21.59 -24.94 3.38
N VAL A 79 -20.44 -24.32 3.11
CA VAL A 79 -19.14 -24.95 3.31
C VAL A 79 -18.77 -24.87 4.78
N LYS A 80 -18.31 -25.99 5.34
CA LYS A 80 -17.68 -26.04 6.65
C LYS A 80 -16.23 -26.45 6.47
N CYS A 81 -15.34 -25.75 7.14
CA CYS A 81 -13.92 -26.06 7.14
C CYS A 81 -13.49 -26.46 8.55
N ARG A 82 -12.75 -27.55 8.66
CA ARG A 82 -12.12 -27.99 9.89
C ARG A 82 -10.63 -27.70 9.79
N VAL A 83 -10.13 -26.92 10.74
CA VAL A 83 -8.70 -26.60 10.87
C VAL A 83 -8.13 -27.51 11.95
N THR A 84 -7.20 -28.37 11.57
CA THR A 84 -6.53 -29.33 12.43
C THR A 84 -5.03 -28.98 12.49
N PRO A 85 -4.60 -28.20 13.51
CA PRO A 85 -3.19 -27.89 13.69
C PRO A 85 -2.41 -29.09 14.22
N GLU A 86 -1.12 -29.18 13.89
CA GLU A 86 -0.20 -30.16 14.52
C GLU A 86 -0.04 -29.88 16.02
N SER A 87 -0.11 -28.60 16.41
CA SER A 87 -0.08 -28.17 17.81
C SER A 87 -1.31 -27.33 18.17
N GLY A 88 -2.28 -27.96 18.86
CA GLY A 88 -3.48 -27.29 19.36
C GLY A 88 -4.76 -28.10 19.15
N GLU A 89 -5.88 -27.50 19.52
CA GLU A 89 -7.20 -28.11 19.33
C GLU A 89 -7.72 -27.84 17.91
N PRO A 90 -8.32 -28.86 17.27
CA PRO A 90 -9.00 -28.67 16.00
C PRO A 90 -10.23 -27.79 16.21
N ARG A 91 -10.49 -26.87 15.28
CA ARG A 91 -11.70 -26.03 15.29
C ARG A 91 -12.40 -26.06 13.96
N GLU A 92 -13.72 -25.97 14.01
CA GLU A 92 -14.55 -25.76 12.84
C GLU A 92 -14.76 -24.26 12.61
N LEU A 93 -14.53 -23.84 11.38
CA LEU A 93 -14.77 -22.48 10.91
C LEU A 93 -15.73 -22.53 9.73
N VAL A 94 -16.64 -21.56 9.71
CA VAL A 94 -17.50 -21.31 8.56
C VAL A 94 -16.83 -20.20 7.76
N PRO A 95 -16.45 -20.43 6.50
CA PRO A 95 -15.91 -19.39 5.64
C PRO A 95 -16.90 -18.23 5.56
N ASP A 96 -16.39 -17.01 5.55
CA ASP A 96 -17.23 -15.85 5.30
C ASP A 96 -17.81 -15.98 3.89
N ARG A 97 -19.12 -15.75 3.75
CA ARG A 97 -19.74 -15.85 2.43
C ARG A 97 -19.14 -14.76 1.55
N PRO A 98 -18.70 -15.06 0.32
CA PRO A 98 -18.46 -13.98 -0.62
C PRO A 98 -19.76 -13.18 -0.70
N ALA A 99 -19.68 -11.84 -0.64
CA ALA A 99 -20.86 -11.04 -0.95
C ALA A 99 -21.39 -11.53 -2.31
N ASN A 100 -22.71 -11.69 -2.47
CA ASN A 100 -23.41 -12.29 -3.63
C ASN A 100 -23.02 -11.72 -5.03
N SER A 101 -22.05 -10.80 -5.11
CA SER A 101 -21.43 -10.32 -6.33
C SER A 101 -19.97 -10.81 -6.44
N PHE A 102 -19.64 -11.43 -7.58
CA PHE A 102 -18.26 -11.63 -8.06
C PHE A 102 -17.42 -10.33 -8.19
N ARG A 103 -18.02 -9.16 -7.95
CA ARG A 103 -17.39 -7.84 -7.99
C ARG A 103 -16.92 -7.33 -6.62
N SER A 104 -17.22 -8.03 -5.53
CA SER A 104 -16.78 -7.60 -4.20
C SER A 104 -15.29 -7.87 -4.03
N SER A 105 -14.49 -6.82 -3.90
CA SER A 105 -13.08 -6.89 -3.50
C SER A 105 -12.89 -7.01 -1.98
N ARG A 106 -13.99 -7.10 -1.22
CA ARG A 106 -13.94 -7.21 0.23
C ARG A 106 -13.41 -8.60 0.62
N LEU A 107 -12.24 -8.62 1.24
CA LEU A 107 -11.70 -9.83 1.85
C LEU A 107 -12.61 -10.29 3.01
N PRO A 108 -12.72 -11.61 3.26
CA PRO A 108 -13.31 -12.17 4.47
C PRO A 108 -12.74 -11.52 5.72
N ALA A 109 -13.53 -11.46 6.79
CA ALA A 109 -13.00 -11.07 8.09
C ALA A 109 -11.77 -11.93 8.46
N PRO A 110 -10.63 -11.32 8.83
CA PRO A 110 -9.45 -12.08 9.22
C PRO A 110 -9.68 -12.77 10.58
N GLU A 111 -9.43 -14.07 10.63
CA GLU A 111 -9.39 -14.87 11.85
C GLU A 111 -7.94 -14.90 12.38
N PRO A 112 -7.69 -14.60 13.67
CA PRO A 112 -6.37 -14.74 14.24
C PRO A 112 -6.05 -16.23 14.49
N ALA A 113 -4.91 -16.70 13.98
CA ALA A 113 -4.46 -18.07 14.20
C ALA A 113 -4.28 -18.36 15.71
N TRP A 114 -5.06 -19.30 16.25
CA TRP A 114 -4.94 -19.72 17.66
C TRP A 114 -3.82 -20.74 17.90
N PHE A 115 -3.27 -21.31 16.83
CA PHE A 115 -2.21 -22.30 16.82
C PHE A 115 -0.89 -21.71 16.30
N ALA A 116 0.20 -22.48 16.40
CA ALA A 116 1.48 -22.15 15.79
C ALA A 116 2.01 -23.38 15.03
N GLY A 117 2.58 -23.15 13.85
CA GLY A 117 3.14 -24.19 12.99
C GLY A 117 2.14 -24.66 11.93
N ARG A 118 2.31 -25.91 11.50
CA ARG A 118 1.54 -26.49 10.41
C ARG A 118 0.12 -26.85 10.84
N ALA A 119 -0.83 -26.66 9.94
CA ALA A 119 -2.21 -27.07 10.09
C ALA A 119 -2.78 -27.59 8.77
N GLU A 120 -3.62 -28.60 8.91
CA GLU A 120 -4.44 -29.14 7.84
C GLU A 120 -5.81 -28.47 7.86
N ILE A 121 -6.23 -27.92 6.73
CA ILE A 121 -7.54 -27.31 6.55
C ILE A 121 -8.32 -28.19 5.59
N SER A 122 -9.30 -28.91 6.10
CA SER A 122 -10.21 -29.75 5.32
C SER A 122 -11.56 -29.07 5.18
N CYS A 123 -12.05 -28.88 3.97
CA CYS A 123 -13.35 -28.23 3.71
C CYS A 123 -14.31 -29.18 3.00
N THR A 124 -15.61 -29.02 3.25
CA THR A 124 -16.67 -29.81 2.59
C THR A 124 -16.93 -29.38 1.13
N GLY A 125 -16.24 -28.35 0.65
CA GLY A 125 -16.36 -27.81 -0.69
C GLY A 125 -15.19 -26.88 -1.05
N PRO A 126 -15.10 -26.43 -2.31
CA PRO A 126 -13.95 -25.67 -2.82
C PRO A 126 -13.82 -24.33 -2.08
N THR A 127 -12.69 -24.18 -1.38
CA THR A 127 -12.42 -23.02 -0.54
C THR A 127 -11.00 -22.51 -0.78
N THR A 128 -10.83 -21.19 -0.83
CA THR A 128 -9.51 -20.56 -0.85
C THR A 128 -9.14 -20.13 0.57
N VAL A 129 -7.99 -20.61 1.05
CA VAL A 129 -7.37 -20.14 2.29
C VAL A 129 -6.55 -18.90 1.97
N LEU A 130 -6.87 -17.80 2.63
CA LEU A 130 -6.17 -16.53 2.52
C LEU A 130 -5.09 -16.45 3.60
N LEU A 131 -3.84 -16.35 3.18
CA LEU A 131 -2.68 -16.28 4.06
C LEU A 131 -2.45 -14.85 4.57
N PRO A 132 -1.60 -14.66 5.60
CA PRO A 132 -1.39 -13.35 6.23
C PRO A 132 -1.00 -12.24 5.25
N ASP A 133 -0.20 -12.56 4.23
CA ASP A 133 0.24 -11.62 3.21
C ASP A 133 -0.92 -10.97 2.45
N ARG A 134 -2.05 -11.67 2.33
CA ARG A 134 -3.25 -11.14 1.67
C ARG A 134 -3.93 -10.03 2.49
N TYR A 135 -3.73 -10.04 3.80
CA TYR A 135 -4.25 -9.06 4.74
C TYR A 135 -3.28 -7.92 5.04
N ASP A 136 -2.05 -7.98 4.52
CA ASP A 136 -1.06 -6.94 4.75
C ASP A 136 -1.47 -5.63 4.05
N LYS A 137 -1.70 -4.59 4.87
CA LYS A 137 -2.06 -3.24 4.41
C LYS A 137 -0.87 -2.29 4.42
N THR A 138 0.33 -2.76 4.76
CA THR A 138 1.54 -1.93 4.85
C THR A 138 1.79 -1.19 3.54
N GLY A 139 1.66 -1.88 2.41
CA GLY A 139 1.86 -1.28 1.09
C GLY A 139 0.93 -0.09 0.81
N LEU A 140 -0.35 -0.26 1.15
CA LEU A 140 -1.41 0.74 1.00
C LEU A 140 -1.20 1.93 1.95
N ASN A 141 -0.84 1.66 3.21
CA ASN A 141 -0.55 2.69 4.20
C ASN A 141 0.63 3.58 3.80
N VAL A 142 1.72 2.98 3.30
CA VAL A 142 2.89 3.72 2.80
C VAL A 142 2.49 4.58 1.61
N LEU A 143 1.68 4.07 0.69
CA LEU A 143 1.17 4.86 -0.44
C LEU A 143 0.35 6.07 0.02
N PHE A 144 -0.54 5.90 1.02
CA PHE A 144 -1.29 7.01 1.61
C PHE A 144 -0.38 8.08 2.24
N VAL A 145 0.66 7.66 2.97
CA VAL A 145 1.65 8.57 3.56
C VAL A 145 2.40 9.35 2.47
N LEU A 146 2.84 8.68 1.40
CA LEU A 146 3.53 9.34 0.28
C LEU A 146 2.62 10.33 -0.45
N MET A 147 1.37 9.96 -0.70
CA MET A 147 0.37 10.82 -1.35
C MET A 147 0.02 12.06 -0.51
N SER A 148 -0.15 11.89 0.80
CA SER A 148 -0.41 13.02 1.70
C SER A 148 0.80 13.95 1.80
N ALA A 149 2.02 13.42 1.88
CA ALA A 149 3.24 14.20 1.87
C ALA A 149 3.42 14.99 0.55
N ALA A 150 3.17 14.34 -0.60
CA ALA A 150 3.21 15.01 -1.90
C ALA A 150 2.18 16.14 -1.99
N SER A 151 0.95 15.91 -1.52
CA SER A 151 -0.12 16.91 -1.49
C SER A 151 0.24 18.13 -0.63
N LEU A 152 0.82 17.90 0.55
CA LEU A 152 1.26 18.98 1.45
C LEU A 152 2.38 19.81 0.81
N MET A 153 3.31 19.17 0.12
CA MET A 153 4.39 19.84 -0.59
C MET A 153 3.89 20.70 -1.76
N ILE A 154 2.86 20.25 -2.49
CA ILE A 154 2.20 21.06 -3.54
C ILE A 154 1.63 22.35 -2.95
N VAL A 155 0.94 22.27 -1.81
CA VAL A 155 0.39 23.45 -1.11
C VAL A 155 1.49 24.41 -0.71
N VAL A 156 2.59 23.91 -0.14
CA VAL A 156 3.75 24.74 0.24
C VAL A 156 4.32 25.47 -0.97
N VAL A 157 4.54 24.77 -2.08
CA VAL A 157 5.06 25.37 -3.31
C VAL A 157 4.11 26.44 -3.85
N PHE A 158 2.80 26.16 -3.89
CA PHE A 158 1.80 27.11 -4.36
C PHE A 158 1.78 28.39 -3.49
N VAL A 159 1.78 28.25 -2.16
CA VAL A 159 1.83 29.39 -1.23
C VAL A 159 3.11 30.22 -1.43
N GLN A 160 4.26 29.57 -1.63
CA GLN A 160 5.52 30.27 -1.88
C GLN A 160 5.52 31.03 -3.21
N ILE A 161 4.93 30.47 -4.26
CA ILE A 161 4.75 31.13 -5.56
C ILE A 161 3.83 32.35 -5.41
N VAL A 162 2.65 32.18 -4.80
CA VAL A 162 1.69 33.28 -4.59
C VAL A 162 2.30 34.40 -3.75
N ARG A 163 3.00 34.07 -2.65
CA ARG A 163 3.72 35.07 -1.83
C ARG A 163 4.74 35.82 -2.67
N ARG A 164 5.55 35.12 -3.47
CA ARG A 164 6.56 35.75 -4.32
C ARG A 164 5.94 36.70 -5.35
N VAL A 165 4.87 36.27 -6.04
CA VAL A 165 4.15 37.12 -7.01
C VAL A 165 3.57 38.36 -6.34
N ARG A 166 2.95 38.21 -5.16
CA ARG A 166 2.43 39.37 -4.39
C ARG A 166 3.52 40.36 -4.02
N PHE A 167 4.67 39.89 -3.52
CA PHE A 167 5.79 40.78 -3.18
C PHE A 167 6.40 41.46 -4.41
N SER A 168 6.52 40.76 -5.54
CA SER A 168 7.00 41.35 -6.79
C SER A 168 6.04 42.41 -7.32
N ASN A 169 4.73 42.17 -7.29
CA ASN A 169 3.73 43.15 -7.73
C ASN A 169 3.64 44.36 -6.80
N ALA A 170 3.86 44.16 -5.49
CA ALA A 170 3.91 45.26 -4.53
C ALA A 170 5.17 46.13 -4.69
N ALA A 171 6.31 45.52 -5.06
CA ALA A 171 7.53 46.27 -5.37
C ALA A 171 7.37 47.12 -6.64
N VAL A 172 6.81 46.53 -7.72
CA VAL A 172 6.57 47.24 -9.00
C VAL A 172 5.54 48.38 -8.88
N ARG A 173 4.65 48.35 -7.89
CA ARG A 173 3.64 49.42 -7.67
C ARG A 173 4.20 50.61 -6.89
N ASN A 174 5.30 50.43 -6.16
CA ASN A 174 5.90 51.45 -5.31
C ASN A 174 7.11 52.16 -5.96
N ASP A 175 7.48 51.74 -7.18
CA ASP A 175 8.42 52.43 -8.09
C ASP A 175 7.63 53.27 -9.11
#